data_AF-A0A392T6M6-F1
#
_entry.id   AF-A0A392T6M6-F1
#
_cell.length_a   1.000
_cell.length_b   1.000
_cell.length_c   1.000
_cell.angle_alpha   90.00
_cell.angle_beta   90.00
_cell.angle_gamma   90.00
#
_symmetry.space_group_name_H-M   'P 1'
#
loop_
_entity.id
_entity.type
_entity.pdbx_description
1 polymer ?
#
loop_
_entity_poly.entity_id
_entity_poly.type
_entity_poly.pdbx_seq_one_letter_code
_entity_poly.pdbx_strand_id
1 'polypeptide(L)'
;PPSSRSRGNLGHHSPTPPRDNTPPRRSPHGSDEEDYRCPLSKEIIKAAIPAGFKRPPPLGTYDGQSDPDEHIDNINAILDFRM
;
A
#
# COMPACT_ATOMS: atom_id res chain seq x y z
N PRO A 1 -54.31 -8.20 -34.46
CA PRO A 1 -53.82 -8.98 -33.29
C PRO A 1 -52.36 -9.43 -33.51
N PRO A 2 -51.60 -9.76 -32.45
CA PRO A 2 -50.26 -9.26 -32.12
C PRO A 2 -49.11 -10.02 -32.82
N SER A 3 -47.86 -9.54 -32.89
CA SER A 3 -46.82 -9.65 -31.84
C SER A 3 -45.48 -9.14 -32.42
N SER A 4 -44.87 -8.07 -31.92
CA SER A 4 -43.77 -8.03 -30.92
C SER A 4 -42.42 -8.70 -31.26
N ARG A 5 -41.35 -7.90 -31.06
CA ARG A 5 -39.90 -8.19 -30.83
C ARG A 5 -39.02 -8.43 -32.06
N SER A 6 -37.75 -8.00 -32.13
CA SER A 6 -36.89 -7.07 -31.38
C SER A 6 -35.54 -7.01 -32.11
N ARG A 7 -34.71 -5.98 -31.81
CA ARG A 7 -33.28 -5.83 -32.15
C ARG A 7 -33.09 -5.32 -33.58
N GLY A 8 -32.63 -4.09 -33.84
CA GLY A 8 -31.55 -3.37 -33.18
C GLY A 8 -30.45 -3.26 -34.24
N ASN A 9 -30.22 -2.08 -34.80
CA ASN A 9 -28.90 -1.78 -35.34
C ASN A 9 -28.61 -0.28 -35.33
N LEU A 10 -27.46 0.02 -34.76
CA LEU A 10 -26.92 1.34 -34.50
C LEU A 10 -26.36 1.92 -35.80
N GLY A 11 -26.56 3.23 -35.99
CA GLY A 11 -25.97 3.94 -37.12
C GLY A 11 -25.94 5.45 -36.91
N HIS A 12 -25.64 5.92 -35.71
CA HIS A 12 -25.33 7.34 -35.49
C HIS A 12 -23.81 7.52 -35.58
N HIS A 13 -23.29 7.57 -36.81
CA HIS A 13 -21.93 8.02 -37.04
C HIS A 13 -21.88 9.54 -37.00
N SER A 14 -21.60 10.10 -35.82
CA SER A 14 -21.10 11.46 -35.70
C SER A 14 -19.68 11.50 -36.30
N PRO A 15 -19.35 12.43 -37.21
CA PRO A 15 -17.98 12.57 -37.69
C PRO A 15 -17.12 13.13 -36.55
N THR A 16 -16.14 12.34 -36.10
CA THR A 16 -15.13 12.79 -35.14
C THR A 16 -14.34 13.95 -35.75
N PRO A 17 -14.16 15.08 -35.05
CA PRO A 17 -13.29 16.16 -35.53
C PRO A 17 -11.85 15.65 -35.74
N PRO A 18 -11.08 16.23 -36.68
CA PRO A 18 -9.68 15.88 -36.89
C PRO A 18 -8.90 16.00 -35.57
N ARG A 19 -8.14 14.95 -35.22
CA ARG A 19 -7.30 14.95 -34.02
C ARG A 19 -6.12 15.90 -34.25
N ASP A 20 -6.11 17.04 -33.58
CA ASP A 20 -4.93 17.92 -33.51
C ASP A 20 -3.76 17.12 -32.93
N ASN A 21 -2.75 16.85 -33.76
CA ASN A 21 -1.53 16.14 -33.38
C ASN A 21 -0.53 17.06 -32.68
N THR A 22 -0.99 17.94 -31.79
CA THR A 22 -0.09 18.72 -30.94
C THR A 22 0.32 17.83 -29.76
N PRO A 23 1.63 17.56 -29.55
CA PRO A 23 2.06 16.89 -28.33
C PRO A 23 1.63 17.75 -27.13
N PRO A 24 1.13 17.15 -26.03
CA PRO A 24 0.81 17.92 -24.84
C PRO A 24 2.07 18.66 -24.38
N ARG A 25 2.09 19.98 -24.56
CA ARG A 25 3.11 20.83 -23.95
C ARG A 25 2.82 20.91 -22.46
N ARG A 26 3.73 20.34 -21.65
CA ARG A 26 4.07 20.59 -20.21
C ARG A 26 4.25 19.23 -19.52
N SER A 27 5.33 18.98 -18.77
CA SER A 27 6.00 19.89 -17.83
C SER A 27 7.51 20.04 -18.06
N PRO A 28 8.12 21.16 -17.62
CA PRO A 28 9.56 21.24 -17.46
C PRO A 28 10.02 20.14 -16.52
N HIS A 29 11.14 19.52 -16.89
CA HIS A 29 11.96 18.62 -16.10
C HIS A 29 11.87 18.86 -14.58
N GLY A 30 10.98 18.11 -13.94
CA GLY A 30 10.93 17.91 -12.50
C GLY A 30 10.83 16.41 -12.36
N SER A 31 11.98 15.75 -12.41
CA SER A 31 12.09 14.36 -11.99
C SER A 31 11.48 14.30 -10.60
N ASP A 32 10.36 13.59 -10.48
CA ASP A 32 9.69 13.23 -9.22
C ASP A 32 10.54 12.23 -8.42
N GLU A 33 11.86 12.33 -8.54
CA GLU A 33 12.70 12.04 -7.39
C GLU A 33 12.47 13.24 -6.48
N GLU A 34 11.31 13.24 -5.80
CA GLU A 34 11.20 13.74 -4.46
C GLU A 34 12.48 13.26 -3.77
N ASP A 35 13.46 14.16 -3.71
CA ASP A 35 14.57 14.13 -2.78
C ASP A 35 13.97 13.51 -1.54
N TYR A 36 14.34 12.26 -1.21
CA TYR A 36 13.79 11.47 -0.10
C TYR A 36 14.18 12.20 1.19
N ARG A 37 13.63 13.39 1.37
CA ARG A 37 13.76 14.25 2.49
C ARG A 37 12.90 13.54 3.49
N CYS A 38 13.57 12.70 4.27
CA CYS A 38 12.97 12.05 5.41
C CYS A 38 12.09 13.12 6.08
N PRO A 39 10.78 12.89 6.21
CA PRO A 39 9.85 13.92 6.69
C PRO A 39 10.15 14.35 8.14
N LEU A 40 11.07 13.63 8.80
CA LEU A 40 11.56 13.89 10.13
C LEU A 40 12.82 14.76 10.09
N SER A 41 12.90 15.70 11.03
CA SER A 41 14.12 16.49 11.22
C SER A 41 15.30 15.61 11.66
N LYS A 42 16.53 16.07 11.41
CA LYS A 42 17.76 15.38 11.86
C LYS A 42 17.78 15.14 13.37
N GLU A 43 17.16 16.02 14.14
CA GLU A 43 17.04 15.89 15.60
C GLU A 43 16.17 14.68 15.97
N ILE A 44 15.01 14.51 15.32
CA ILE A 44 14.12 13.37 15.57
C ILE A 44 14.79 12.05 15.15
N ILE A 45 15.47 12.02 14.01
CA ILE A 45 16.17 10.81 13.53
C ILE A 45 17.30 10.39 14.50
N LYS A 46 17.99 11.36 15.09
CA LYS A 46 19.10 11.13 16.03
C LYS A 46 18.65 10.96 17.48
N ALA A 47 17.39 11.26 17.79
CA ALA A 47 16.85 11.10 19.12
C ALA A 47 16.99 9.63 19.57
N ALA A 48 17.41 9.44 20.81
CA ALA A 48 17.50 8.10 21.37
C ALA A 48 16.09 7.51 21.52
N ILE A 49 15.93 6.25 21.10
CA ILE A 49 14.70 5.50 21.35
C ILE A 49 14.56 5.31 22.87
N PRO A 50 13.41 5.69 23.49
CA PRO A 50 13.19 5.52 24.91
C PRO A 50 13.35 4.05 25.35
N ALA A 51 13.75 3.84 26.60
CA ALA A 51 13.76 2.50 27.19
C ALA A 51 12.35 1.89 27.13
N GLY A 52 12.25 0.61 26.72
CA GLY A 52 10.97 -0.07 26.48
C GLY A 52 10.47 -0.01 25.04
N PHE A 53 10.98 0.91 24.20
CA PHE A 53 10.65 0.99 22.77
C PHE A 53 11.75 0.43 21.86
N LYS A 54 12.79 -0.17 22.46
CA LYS A 54 13.82 -0.88 21.71
C LYS A 54 13.19 -2.09 21.00
N ARG A 55 13.85 -2.54 19.94
CA ARG A 55 13.42 -3.74 19.21
C ARG A 55 13.26 -4.90 20.21
N PRO A 56 12.10 -5.59 20.23
CA PRO A 56 11.92 -6.73 21.10
C PRO A 56 12.88 -7.86 20.71
N PRO A 57 13.18 -8.78 21.64
CA PRO A 57 13.89 -10.01 21.30
C PRO A 57 13.18 -10.76 20.15
N PRO A 58 13.92 -11.50 19.31
CA PRO A 58 13.31 -12.31 18.26
C PRO A 58 12.30 -13.29 18.84
N LEU A 59 11.07 -13.26 18.32
CA LEU A 59 10.05 -14.24 18.67
C LEU A 59 10.09 -15.39 17.69
N GLY A 60 9.88 -16.61 18.19
CA GLY A 60 9.66 -17.77 17.33
C GLY A 60 8.38 -17.60 16.51
N THR A 61 8.33 -18.16 15.32
CA THR A 61 7.10 -18.21 14.51
C THR A 61 6.34 -19.50 14.81
N TYR A 62 5.03 -19.44 14.97
CA TYR A 62 4.20 -20.63 15.05
C TYR A 62 4.24 -21.41 13.73
N ASP A 63 4.55 -22.70 13.80
CA ASP A 63 4.69 -23.58 12.63
C ASP A 63 3.37 -24.28 12.24
N GLY A 64 2.31 -24.10 13.04
CA GLY A 64 1.02 -24.76 12.83
C GLY A 64 1.00 -26.24 13.17
N GLN A 65 2.07 -26.78 13.78
CA GLN A 65 2.20 -28.19 14.16
C GLN A 65 2.44 -28.35 15.66
N SER A 66 3.19 -27.43 16.26
CA SER A 66 3.37 -27.33 17.72
C SER A 66 2.08 -26.97 18.43
N ASP A 67 2.03 -27.20 19.75
CA ASP A 67 0.88 -26.82 20.56
C ASP A 67 0.77 -25.27 20.65
N PRO A 68 -0.41 -24.68 20.40
CA PRO A 68 -0.56 -23.23 20.42
C PRO A 68 -0.40 -22.63 21.82
N ASP A 69 -0.76 -23.36 22.88
CA ASP A 69 -0.62 -22.87 24.25
C ASP A 69 0.87 -22.83 24.64
N GLU A 70 1.65 -23.87 24.28
CA GLU A 70 3.11 -23.86 24.43
C GLU A 70 3.76 -22.70 23.65
N HIS A 71 3.28 -22.41 22.44
CA HIS A 71 3.80 -21.29 21.65
C HIS A 71 3.56 -19.93 22.35
N ILE A 72 2.38 -19.76 22.95
CA ILE A 72 2.03 -18.56 23.72
C ILE A 72 2.91 -18.45 24.97
N ASP A 73 3.12 -19.54 25.69
CA ASP A 73 3.99 -19.57 26.87
C ASP A 73 5.43 -19.18 26.52
N ASN A 74 5.96 -19.66 25.40
CA ASN A 74 7.27 -19.27 24.90
C ASN A 74 7.34 -17.77 24.56
N ILE A 75 6.30 -17.19 23.95
CA ILE A 75 6.23 -15.75 23.69
C ILE A 75 6.23 -14.96 25.01
N ASN A 76 5.41 -15.38 25.98
CA ASN A 76 5.30 -14.71 27.28
C ASN A 76 6.63 -14.78 28.07
N ALA A 77 7.31 -15.92 28.02
CA ALA A 77 8.63 -16.10 28.62
C ALA A 77 9.70 -15.22 27.96
N ILE A 78 9.71 -15.10 26.63
CA ILE A 78 10.68 -14.27 25.89
C ILE A 78 10.44 -12.77 26.14
N LEU A 79 9.19 -12.36 26.21
CA LEU A 79 8.82 -10.97 26.45
C LEU A 79 8.85 -10.59 27.93
N ASP A 80 9.14 -11.54 28.83
CA ASP A 80 9.14 -11.37 30.30
C ASP A 80 7.88 -10.65 30.78
N PHE A 81 6.74 -10.92 30.12
CA PHE A 81 5.42 -10.48 30.57
C PHE A 81 5.00 -11.36 31.75
N ARG A 82 5.66 -11.14 32.89
CA ARG A 82 5.09 -11.49 34.20
C ARG A 82 4.18 -10.33 34.60
N MET A 83 2.86 -10.58 34.52
CA MET A 83 1.86 -9.74 35.19
C MET A 83 2.15 -9.62 36.69
#